data_AF-A0A2E1K1F2-F1
#
_entry.id   AF-A0A2E1K1F2-F1
#
_cell.length_a   1.000
_cell.length_b   1.000
_cell.length_c   1.000
_cell.angle_alpha   90.00
_cell.angle_beta   90.00
_cell.angle_gamma   90.00
#
_symmetry.space_group_name_H-M   'P 1'
#
loop_
_entity.id
_entity.type
_entity.pdbx_description
1 polymer ?
#
loop_
_entity_poly.entity_id
_entity_poly.type
_entity_poly.pdbx_seq_one_letter_code
_entity_poly.pdbx_strand_id
1 'polypeptide(L)'
;MTAQIVNGYYHAIGRRKASAARVFMKEGTGKITVNNRSIDDFFGKDTIWLAKALAPLNLIKQEDMFDLTVTVKGGGVNGQAGAVSLGVARALNLFAKKNSPEVAFDDSDAVAGATATDGTDTEVSADAEPEVEVLPEGPLGVERWHKAIRKAGYLTRDSRRVLRKKVGLVKARKAKQFSKR
;
A
#
# COMPACT_ATOMS: atom_id res chain seq x y z
N MET A 1 3.02 -14.11 11.93
CA MET A 1 3.99 -13.36 11.10
C MET A 1 3.30 -12.79 9.87
N THR A 2 3.70 -11.60 9.40
CA THR A 2 3.00 -10.88 8.31
C THR A 2 3.63 -11.08 6.94
N ALA A 3 4.93 -11.31 6.85
CA ALA A 3 5.64 -11.70 5.63
C ALA A 3 6.88 -12.53 5.98
N GLN A 4 7.19 -13.55 5.17
CA GLN A 4 8.29 -14.50 5.34
C GLN A 4 8.73 -15.05 3.98
N ILE A 5 9.97 -15.56 3.89
CA ILE A 5 10.43 -16.35 2.74
C ILE A 5 10.09 -17.81 3.03
N VAL A 6 9.36 -18.47 2.12
CA VAL A 6 8.99 -19.88 2.25
C VAL A 6 9.26 -20.57 0.92
N ASN A 7 10.15 -21.56 0.89
CA ASN A 7 10.48 -22.35 -0.30
C ASN A 7 10.85 -21.49 -1.53
N GLY A 8 11.56 -20.38 -1.32
CA GLY A 8 11.93 -19.43 -2.38
C GLY A 8 10.82 -18.44 -2.80
N TYR A 9 9.62 -18.55 -2.22
CA TYR A 9 8.54 -17.59 -2.41
C TYR A 9 8.57 -16.51 -1.33
N TYR A 10 8.36 -15.27 -1.75
CA TYR A 10 8.07 -14.16 -0.84
C TYR A 10 6.60 -14.25 -0.44
N HIS A 11 6.34 -14.83 0.73
CA HIS A 11 5.00 -15.02 1.27
C HIS A 11 4.61 -13.82 2.13
N ALA A 12 3.43 -13.24 1.88
CA ALA A 12 2.90 -12.15 2.67
C ALA A 12 1.40 -12.26 2.89
N ILE A 13 0.94 -11.77 4.04
CA ILE A 13 -0.47 -11.73 4.41
C ILE A 13 -0.94 -10.28 4.41
N GLY A 14 -1.98 -10.01 3.63
CA GLY A 14 -2.72 -8.75 3.64
C GLY A 14 -4.12 -8.92 4.24
N ARG A 15 -4.56 -7.98 5.08
CA ARG A 15 -5.88 -8.02 5.72
C ARG A 15 -6.52 -6.64 5.69
N ARG A 16 -7.76 -6.56 5.19
CA ARG A 16 -8.58 -5.33 5.22
C ARG A 16 -10.01 -5.67 5.62
N LYS A 17 -10.53 -5.00 6.65
CA LYS A 17 -11.83 -5.30 7.26
C LYS A 17 -11.94 -6.80 7.60
N ALA A 18 -12.80 -7.54 6.90
CA ALA A 18 -13.01 -8.98 7.03
C ALA A 18 -12.27 -9.82 5.98
N SER A 19 -11.68 -9.20 4.95
CA SER A 19 -10.98 -9.90 3.87
C SER A 19 -9.53 -10.19 4.27
N ALA A 20 -9.06 -11.37 3.89
CA ALA A 20 -7.68 -11.80 4.05
C ALA A 20 -7.14 -12.35 2.72
N ALA A 21 -5.95 -11.89 2.35
CA ALA A 21 -5.21 -12.34 1.18
C ALA A 21 -3.88 -12.95 1.62
N ARG A 22 -3.55 -14.11 1.06
CA ARG A 22 -2.23 -14.74 1.12
C ARG A 22 -1.60 -14.59 -0.25
N VAL A 23 -0.50 -13.88 -0.31
CA VAL A 23 0.25 -13.57 -1.53
C VAL A 23 1.52 -14.41 -1.50
N PHE A 24 1.75 -15.14 -2.59
CA PHE A 24 3.02 -15.76 -2.89
C PHE A 24 3.59 -15.03 -4.11
N MET A 25 4.74 -14.40 -3.93
CA MET A 25 5.43 -13.66 -4.98
C MET A 25 6.76 -14.36 -5.30
N LYS A 26 7.09 -14.44 -6.58
CA LYS A 26 8.36 -14.97 -7.10
C LYS A 26 8.86 -14.03 -8.19
N GLU A 27 10.17 -13.96 -8.40
CA GLU A 27 10.76 -13.31 -9.57
C GLU A 27 10.39 -14.10 -10.83
N GLY A 28 9.90 -13.42 -11.88
CA GLY A 28 9.29 -14.06 -13.04
C GLY A 28 8.83 -13.09 -14.13
N THR A 29 7.79 -13.48 -14.86
CA THR A 29 7.31 -12.86 -16.12
C THR A 29 6.10 -11.93 -15.97
N GLY A 30 5.72 -11.56 -14.74
CA GLY A 30 4.55 -10.70 -14.52
C GLY A 30 3.20 -11.44 -14.46
N LYS A 31 3.18 -12.78 -14.30
CA LYS A 31 1.94 -13.54 -14.30
C LYS A 31 1.21 -13.41 -12.96
N ILE A 32 0.03 -12.80 -12.97
CA ILE A 32 -0.79 -12.56 -11.77
C ILE A 32 -2.04 -13.43 -11.79
N THR A 33 -2.20 -14.27 -10.77
CA THR A 33 -3.37 -15.14 -10.59
C THR A 33 -4.00 -14.96 -9.22
N VAL A 34 -5.33 -14.95 -9.17
CA VAL A 34 -6.13 -14.84 -7.94
C VAL A 34 -7.12 -16.00 -7.88
N ASN A 35 -7.01 -16.85 -6.85
CA ASN A 35 -7.87 -18.03 -6.66
C ASN A 35 -8.01 -18.89 -7.95
N ASN A 36 -6.89 -19.15 -8.64
CA ASN A 36 -6.81 -19.90 -9.90
C ASN A 36 -7.44 -19.24 -11.14
N ARG A 37 -7.81 -17.97 -11.06
CA ARG A 37 -8.27 -17.16 -12.21
C ARG A 37 -7.26 -16.06 -12.52
N SER A 38 -7.34 -15.47 -13.71
CA SER A 38 -6.59 -14.25 -14.02
C SER A 38 -7.07 -13.10 -13.12
N ILE A 39 -6.21 -12.11 -12.89
CA ILE A 39 -6.59 -10.95 -12.07
C ILE A 39 -7.74 -10.15 -12.70
N ASP A 40 -7.74 -10.04 -14.03
CA ASP A 40 -8.74 -9.32 -14.82
C ASP A 40 -10.11 -9.98 -14.72
N ASP A 41 -10.18 -11.30 -14.84
CA ASP A 41 -11.44 -12.04 -14.73
C ASP A 41 -11.99 -12.05 -13.30
N PHE A 42 -11.12 -11.95 -12.29
CA PHE A 42 -11.54 -11.96 -10.89
C PHE A 42 -12.12 -10.62 -10.42
N PHE A 43 -11.44 -9.51 -10.72
CA PHE A 43 -11.90 -8.18 -10.30
C PHE A 43 -12.84 -7.52 -11.32
N GLY A 44 -12.89 -8.02 -12.56
CA GLY A 44 -13.54 -7.37 -13.69
C GLY A 44 -12.58 -6.41 -14.39
N LYS A 45 -12.63 -6.39 -15.73
CA LYS A 45 -11.80 -5.50 -16.56
C LYS A 45 -12.05 -4.03 -16.21
N ASP A 46 -10.99 -3.23 -16.23
CA ASP A 46 -10.98 -1.77 -16.05
C ASP A 46 -11.70 -1.23 -14.81
N THR A 47 -11.74 -2.03 -13.75
CA THR A 47 -12.38 -1.62 -12.50
C THR A 47 -11.37 -0.97 -11.56
N ILE A 48 -11.82 0.04 -10.79
CA ILE A 48 -11.05 0.71 -9.73
C ILE A 48 -10.39 -0.30 -8.76
N TRP A 49 -10.98 -1.47 -8.60
CA TRP A 49 -10.49 -2.53 -7.71
C TRP A 49 -9.24 -3.24 -8.24
N LEU A 50 -9.13 -3.39 -9.57
CA LEU A 50 -7.95 -3.93 -10.23
C LEU A 50 -6.77 -2.97 -10.07
N ALA A 51 -6.97 -1.69 -10.42
CA ALA A 51 -5.97 -0.65 -10.24
C ALA A 51 -5.49 -0.57 -8.78
N LYS A 52 -6.40 -0.75 -7.82
CA LYS A 52 -6.07 -0.77 -6.40
C LYS A 52 -5.23 -1.98 -5.97
N ALA A 53 -5.47 -3.15 -6.56
CA ALA A 53 -4.72 -4.36 -6.25
C ALA A 53 -3.28 -4.26 -6.78
N LEU A 54 -3.10 -3.67 -7.97
CA LEU A 54 -1.82 -3.48 -8.65
C LEU A 54 -1.06 -2.23 -8.20
N ALA A 55 -1.73 -1.26 -7.58
CA ALA A 55 -1.15 0.00 -7.11
C ALA A 55 0.28 -0.06 -6.50
N PRO A 56 0.64 -1.03 -5.63
CA PRO A 56 2.02 -1.11 -5.12
C PRO A 56 3.06 -1.48 -6.18
N LEU A 57 2.70 -2.25 -7.23
CA LEU A 57 3.60 -2.56 -8.35
C LEU A 57 3.75 -1.35 -9.26
N ASN A 58 2.64 -0.68 -9.61
CA ASN A 58 2.64 0.52 -10.44
C ASN A 58 3.44 1.65 -9.78
N LEU A 59 3.39 1.76 -8.45
CA LEU A 59 4.17 2.74 -7.68
C LEU A 59 5.68 2.57 -7.89
N ILE A 60 6.15 1.32 -7.98
CA ILE A 60 7.56 0.99 -8.15
C ILE A 60 7.91 0.84 -9.65
N LYS A 61 6.91 0.82 -10.53
CA LYS A 61 7.03 0.62 -11.99
C LYS A 61 7.73 -0.70 -12.35
N GLN A 62 7.46 -1.76 -11.58
CA GLN A 62 8.07 -3.09 -11.74
C GLN A 62 7.00 -4.18 -11.79
N GLU A 63 6.11 -4.07 -12.77
CA GLU A 63 4.99 -4.99 -12.95
C GLU A 63 5.44 -6.31 -13.58
N ASP A 64 6.39 -6.24 -14.53
CA ASP A 64 6.81 -7.39 -15.35
C ASP A 64 7.81 -8.33 -14.67
N MET A 65 8.37 -7.94 -13.52
CA MET A 65 9.44 -8.69 -12.85
C MET A 65 8.96 -9.79 -11.92
N PHE A 66 7.67 -9.80 -11.55
CA PHE A 66 7.17 -10.66 -10.48
C PHE A 66 5.96 -11.47 -10.91
N ASP A 67 6.00 -12.77 -10.68
CA ASP A 67 4.83 -13.63 -10.75
C ASP A 67 4.14 -13.66 -9.38
N LEU A 68 2.82 -13.49 -9.39
CA LEU A 68 2.00 -13.45 -8.19
C LEU A 68 0.93 -14.55 -8.21
N THR A 69 0.93 -15.38 -7.17
CA THR A 69 -0.14 -16.32 -6.89
C THR A 69 -0.83 -15.91 -5.59
N VAL A 70 -2.08 -15.48 -5.70
CA VAL A 70 -2.82 -14.93 -4.57
C VAL A 70 -4.04 -15.79 -4.24
N THR A 71 -4.17 -16.15 -2.96
CA THR A 71 -5.39 -16.75 -2.42
C THR A 71 -6.12 -15.74 -1.55
N VAL A 72 -7.38 -15.43 -1.87
CA VAL A 72 -8.18 -14.43 -1.14
C VAL A 72 -9.50 -15.02 -0.67
N LYS A 73 -9.86 -14.75 0.59
CA LYS A 73 -11.15 -15.15 1.18
C LYS A 73 -11.76 -14.05 2.05
N GLY A 74 -13.08 -14.09 2.21
CA GLY A 74 -13.88 -13.20 3.08
C GLY A 74 -14.30 -11.89 2.43
N GLY A 75 -15.14 -11.09 3.11
CA GLY A 75 -15.58 -9.75 2.67
C GLY A 75 -16.13 -9.68 1.23
N GLY A 76 -15.96 -8.53 0.58
CA GLY A 76 -16.36 -8.30 -0.82
C GLY A 76 -15.22 -7.72 -1.65
N VAL A 77 -15.44 -7.54 -2.96
CA VAL A 77 -14.40 -7.22 -3.98
C VAL A 77 -13.45 -6.08 -3.59
N ASN A 78 -13.96 -4.94 -3.10
CA ASN A 78 -13.11 -3.80 -2.68
C ASN A 78 -12.26 -4.13 -1.42
N GLY A 79 -12.84 -4.89 -0.48
CA GLY A 79 -12.12 -5.35 0.71
C GLY A 79 -11.02 -6.34 0.33
N GLN A 80 -11.31 -7.22 -0.62
CA GLN A 80 -10.38 -8.20 -1.17
C GLN A 80 -9.24 -7.51 -1.93
N ALA A 81 -9.53 -6.60 -2.88
CA ALA A 81 -8.52 -5.83 -3.60
C ALA A 81 -7.56 -5.08 -2.66
N GLY A 82 -8.12 -4.42 -1.63
CA GLY A 82 -7.30 -3.74 -0.63
C GLY A 82 -6.49 -4.69 0.27
N ALA A 83 -6.94 -5.94 0.46
CA ALA A 83 -6.15 -6.96 1.15
C ALA A 83 -5.01 -7.46 0.26
N VAL A 84 -5.24 -7.65 -1.04
CA VAL A 84 -4.20 -8.03 -2.01
C VAL A 84 -3.11 -6.97 -2.06
N SER A 85 -3.49 -5.70 -2.27
CA SER A 85 -2.58 -4.55 -2.28
C SER A 85 -1.62 -4.52 -1.08
N LEU A 86 -2.16 -4.69 0.13
CA LEU A 86 -1.36 -4.74 1.36
C LEU A 86 -0.43 -5.98 1.42
N GLY A 87 -0.85 -7.11 0.86
CA GLY A 87 -0.02 -8.30 0.76
C GLY A 87 1.14 -8.12 -0.21
N VAL A 88 0.87 -7.60 -1.40
CA VAL A 88 1.88 -7.33 -2.44
C VAL A 88 2.93 -6.34 -1.95
N ALA A 89 2.51 -5.21 -1.37
CA ALA A 89 3.42 -4.21 -0.80
C ALA A 89 4.37 -4.80 0.27
N ARG A 90 3.88 -5.73 1.08
CA ARG A 90 4.69 -6.41 2.10
C ARG A 90 5.66 -7.41 1.50
N ALA A 91 5.25 -8.13 0.44
CA ALA A 91 6.13 -9.03 -0.29
C ALA A 91 7.27 -8.25 -0.97
N LEU A 92 6.97 -7.12 -1.62
CA LEU A 92 7.96 -6.23 -2.23
C LEU A 92 8.93 -5.65 -1.21
N ASN A 93 8.44 -5.21 -0.05
CA ASN A 93 9.33 -4.75 1.03
C ASN A 93 10.24 -5.87 1.56
N LEU A 94 9.75 -7.12 1.58
CA LEU A 94 10.56 -8.25 2.01
C LEU A 94 11.62 -8.61 0.96
N PHE A 95 11.25 -8.61 -0.32
CA PHE A 95 12.19 -8.75 -1.43
C PHE A 95 13.28 -7.66 -1.34
N ALA A 96 12.87 -6.41 -1.13
CA ALA A 96 13.80 -5.29 -1.06
C ALA A 96 14.84 -5.48 0.05
N LYS A 97 14.40 -5.89 1.24
CA LYS A 97 15.30 -6.18 2.37
C LYS A 97 16.26 -7.33 2.13
N LYS A 98 15.88 -8.31 1.32
CA LYS A 98 16.73 -9.46 0.99
C LYS A 98 17.79 -9.09 -0.07
N ASN A 99 17.39 -8.30 -1.07
CA ASN A 99 18.25 -7.86 -2.17
C ASN A 99 19.09 -6.61 -1.84
N SER A 100 18.96 -6.04 -0.65
CA SER A 100 19.94 -5.12 -0.08
C SER A 100 21.00 -5.93 0.67
N PRO A 101 22.11 -6.36 0.01
CA PRO A 101 23.28 -6.76 0.76
C PRO A 101 23.75 -5.54 1.56
N GLU A 102 24.03 -5.75 2.83
CA GLU A 102 24.47 -4.77 3.83
C GLU A 102 25.26 -3.60 3.23
N VAL A 103 24.63 -2.43 3.14
CA VAL A 103 25.39 -1.19 3.11
C VAL A 103 25.42 -0.69 4.55
N ALA A 104 26.51 -1.04 5.23
CA ALA A 104 26.96 -0.35 6.42
C ALA A 104 27.28 1.10 6.03
N PHE A 105 26.42 2.05 6.41
CA PHE A 105 26.79 3.44 6.58
C PHE A 105 26.19 3.93 7.90
N ASP A 106 27.09 4.43 8.75
CA ASP A 106 26.86 4.96 10.09
C ASP A 106 25.67 5.93 10.18
N ASP A 107 24.92 5.81 11.27
CA ASP A 107 24.01 6.83 11.79
C ASP A 107 24.80 8.07 12.27
N SER A 108 25.47 8.80 11.38
CA SER A 108 26.24 10.00 11.74
C SER A 108 25.93 11.27 10.94
N ASP A 109 24.89 11.31 10.10
CA ASP A 109 24.37 12.56 9.54
C ASP A 109 22.93 12.83 10.00
N ALA A 110 22.78 12.89 11.33
CA ALA A 110 21.70 13.60 11.99
C ALA A 110 22.31 14.72 12.85
N VAL A 111 22.93 15.72 12.19
CA VAL A 111 23.33 16.97 12.84
C VAL A 111 22.90 18.18 12.01
N ALA A 112 22.06 18.98 12.67
CA ALA A 112 21.93 20.44 12.62
C ALA A 112 21.50 21.13 11.32
N GLY A 113 20.32 21.75 11.39
CA GLY A 113 19.87 22.78 10.47
C GLY A 113 18.53 23.42 10.83
N ALA A 114 18.14 23.45 12.11
CA ALA A 114 17.06 24.30 12.57
C ALA A 114 17.64 25.65 13.00
N THR A 115 17.78 26.56 12.05
CA THR A 115 17.93 27.99 12.35
C THR A 115 16.65 28.67 11.91
N ALA A 116 15.85 29.05 12.90
CA ALA A 116 14.83 30.07 12.76
C ALA A 116 15.54 31.39 12.44
N THR A 117 15.13 32.05 11.36
CA THR A 117 15.32 33.49 11.20
C THR A 117 13.98 34.12 10.87
N ASP A 118 13.74 35.19 11.61
CA ASP A 118 12.58 36.05 11.65
C ASP A 118 12.35 36.80 10.33
N GLY A 119 11.17 37.42 10.21
CA GLY A 119 10.57 37.91 8.97
C GLY A 119 11.36 38.92 8.13
N THR A 120 11.11 38.84 6.83
CA THR A 120 11.05 40.00 5.92
C THR A 120 9.91 39.77 4.94
N ASP A 121 8.89 40.62 5.03
CA ASP A 121 7.87 40.78 4.01
C ASP A 121 8.53 41.33 2.74
N THR A 122 8.36 40.64 1.62
CA THR A 122 8.52 41.22 0.29
C THR A 122 7.51 40.55 -0.63
N GLU A 123 6.48 41.32 -0.98
CA GLU A 123 5.56 41.00 -2.05
C GLU A 123 6.31 40.95 -3.38
N VAL A 124 6.28 39.79 -4.05
CA VAL A 124 6.55 39.69 -5.49
C VAL A 124 5.39 38.93 -6.12
N SER A 125 4.47 39.69 -6.69
CA SER A 125 3.53 39.23 -7.70
C SER A 125 4.24 39.17 -9.06
N ALA A 126 4.30 37.99 -9.70
CA ALA A 126 4.28 37.81 -11.15
C ALA A 126 4.37 36.32 -11.49
N ASP A 127 3.64 35.92 -12.53
CA ASP A 127 3.49 34.58 -13.10
C ASP A 127 4.79 33.76 -13.19
N ALA A 128 4.95 32.79 -12.28
CA ALA A 128 5.89 31.70 -12.43
C ALA A 128 5.16 30.40 -12.04
N GLU A 129 4.99 29.51 -13.00
CA GLU A 129 4.53 28.15 -12.72
C GLU A 129 5.43 27.56 -11.63
N PRO A 130 4.89 26.99 -10.54
CA PRO A 130 5.73 26.28 -9.60
C PRO A 130 6.31 25.10 -10.37
N GLU A 131 7.62 25.15 -10.62
CA GLU A 131 8.41 24.00 -11.05
C GLU A 131 8.05 22.85 -10.10
N VAL A 132 7.23 21.93 -10.61
CA VAL A 132 6.90 20.69 -9.94
C VAL A 132 8.23 20.02 -9.71
N GLU A 133 8.64 19.88 -8.45
CA GLU A 133 9.80 19.08 -8.07
C GLU A 133 9.72 17.74 -8.81
N VAL A 134 10.48 17.66 -9.91
CA VAL A 134 10.61 16.47 -10.71
C VAL A 134 11.29 15.48 -9.80
N LEU A 135 10.51 14.53 -9.29
CA LEU A 135 11.01 13.37 -8.57
C LEU A 135 12.15 12.78 -9.41
N PRO A 136 13.34 12.55 -8.84
CA PRO A 136 14.50 12.14 -9.61
C PRO A 136 14.18 10.85 -10.37
N GLU A 137 14.14 10.96 -11.70
CA GLU A 137 14.05 9.85 -12.63
C GLU A 137 15.41 9.13 -12.64
N GLY A 138 15.67 8.38 -11.58
CA GLY A 138 16.70 7.36 -11.53
C GLY A 138 16.05 6.03 -11.16
N PRO A 139 16.60 4.87 -11.59
CA PRO A 139 16.09 3.59 -11.13
C PRO A 139 16.21 3.59 -9.60
N LEU A 140 15.06 3.60 -8.92
CA LEU A 140 15.00 3.54 -7.47
C LEU A 140 15.73 2.26 -7.06
N GLY A 141 16.98 2.40 -6.61
CA GLY A 141 17.73 1.33 -5.98
C GLY A 141 16.85 0.68 -4.92
N VAL A 142 16.98 -0.63 -4.79
CA VAL A 142 16.15 -1.50 -3.94
C VAL A 142 15.99 -0.94 -2.50
N GLU A 143 16.99 -0.20 -2.04
CA GLU A 143 17.06 0.53 -0.77
C GLU A 143 15.92 1.56 -0.54
N ARG A 144 15.36 2.14 -1.61
CA ARG A 144 14.36 3.23 -1.50
C ARG A 144 12.91 2.76 -1.55
N TRP A 145 12.64 1.49 -1.88
CA TRP A 145 11.27 0.97 -2.06
C TRP A 145 10.48 1.03 -0.75
N HIS A 146 11.13 0.75 0.38
CA HIS A 146 10.49 0.81 1.67
C HIS A 146 9.97 2.22 2.01
N LYS A 147 10.76 3.27 1.72
CA LYS A 147 10.36 4.67 1.97
C LYS A 147 9.20 5.08 1.04
N ALA A 148 9.24 4.68 -0.22
CA ALA A 148 8.18 4.94 -1.19
C ALA A 148 6.84 4.26 -0.80
N ILE A 149 6.87 2.96 -0.51
CA ILE A 149 5.70 2.17 -0.09
C ILE A 149 5.12 2.71 1.22
N ARG A 150 5.98 3.12 2.16
CA ARG A 150 5.56 3.72 3.43
C ARG A 150 4.90 5.09 3.22
N LYS A 151 5.51 5.98 2.41
CA LYS A 151 4.96 7.31 2.09
C LYS A 151 3.59 7.19 1.42
N ALA A 152 3.41 6.19 0.54
CA ALA A 152 2.14 5.90 -0.12
C ALA A 152 1.11 5.17 0.78
N GLY A 153 1.47 4.78 2.01
CA GLY A 153 0.55 4.20 2.98
C GLY A 153 0.22 2.71 2.79
N TYR A 154 0.98 1.97 1.97
CA TYR A 154 0.69 0.57 1.65
C TYR A 154 1.24 -0.45 2.66
N LEU A 155 1.98 -0.03 3.68
CA LEU A 155 2.53 -0.92 4.71
C LEU A 155 1.64 -1.03 5.95
N THR A 156 0.98 0.10 6.29
CA THR A 156 0.10 0.24 7.44
C THR A 156 -1.27 -0.33 7.14
N ARG A 157 -1.79 -1.15 8.05
CA ARG A 157 -3.13 -1.72 7.92
C ARG A 157 -4.19 -0.74 8.42
N ASP A 158 -5.31 -0.64 7.71
CA ASP A 158 -6.54 -0.02 8.23
C ASP A 158 -7.14 -0.87 9.36
N SER A 159 -7.15 -0.32 10.57
CA SER A 159 -7.64 -0.96 11.79
C SER A 159 -9.17 -0.97 11.90
N ARG A 160 -9.88 -0.18 11.08
CA ARG A 160 -11.32 0.02 11.18
C ARG A 160 -12.09 -1.29 11.01
N ARG A 161 -13.11 -1.48 11.86
CA ARG A 161 -14.12 -2.54 11.76
C ARG A 161 -15.53 -1.98 11.87
N VAL A 162 -16.49 -2.76 11.39
CA VAL A 162 -17.91 -2.44 11.51
C VAL A 162 -18.31 -2.49 12.99
N LEU A 163 -18.85 -1.39 13.49
CA LEU A 163 -19.37 -1.31 14.85
C LEU A 163 -20.64 -2.16 14.98
N ARG A 164 -20.81 -2.81 16.13
CA ARG A 164 -22.02 -3.57 16.45
C ARG A 164 -23.22 -2.64 16.65
N LYS A 165 -24.42 -3.12 16.29
CA LYS A 165 -25.70 -2.47 16.61
C LYS A 165 -25.97 -2.53 18.11
N LYS A 166 -26.32 -1.39 18.73
CA LYS A 166 -26.78 -1.34 20.14
C LYS A 166 -28.29 -1.58 20.22
N VAL A 167 -28.76 -2.14 21.34
CA VAL A 167 -30.20 -2.31 21.62
C VAL A 167 -30.89 -0.94 21.62
N GLY A 168 -32.14 -0.88 21.14
CA GLY A 168 -32.91 0.37 21.02
C GLY A 168 -32.53 1.25 19.82
N LEU A 169 -31.38 1.03 19.16
CA LEU A 169 -30.96 1.76 17.96
C LEU A 169 -31.32 1.02 16.67
N VAL A 170 -31.48 1.75 15.56
CA VAL A 170 -31.71 1.18 14.21
C VAL A 170 -30.39 0.66 13.62
N LYS A 171 -29.29 1.40 13.79
CA LYS A 171 -27.93 1.05 13.36
C LYS A 171 -26.95 1.18 14.54
N ALA A 172 -25.63 1.09 14.29
CA ALA A 172 -24.61 1.24 15.33
C ALA A 172 -24.73 2.55 16.14
N ARG A 173 -25.15 3.65 15.51
CA ARG A 173 -25.34 4.96 16.16
C ARG A 173 -26.73 5.59 15.94
N LYS A 174 -27.42 5.25 14.85
CA LYS A 174 -28.72 5.87 14.47
C LYS A 174 -29.85 5.40 15.39
N ALA A 175 -30.43 6.32 16.16
CA ALA A 175 -31.63 6.10 16.96
C ALA A 175 -32.91 6.15 16.09
N LYS A 176 -34.01 5.63 16.63
CA LYS A 176 -35.35 5.86 16.08
C LYS A 176 -35.75 7.33 16.36
N GLN A 177 -36.64 7.89 15.53
CA GLN A 177 -37.19 9.22 15.81
C GLN A 177 -37.98 9.18 17.11
N PHE A 178 -37.70 10.14 18.00
CA PHE A 178 -38.41 10.30 19.27
C PHE A 178 -39.52 11.34 19.08
N SER A 179 -40.73 11.02 19.53
CA SER A 179 -41.84 11.96 19.59
C SER A 179 -42.07 12.35 21.05
N LYS A 180 -42.08 13.66 21.34
CA LYS A 180 -42.47 14.23 22.62
C LYS A 180 -43.93 14.66 22.54
N ARG A 181 -44.66 14.49 23.63
CA ARG A 181 -46.04 14.95 23.79
C ARG A 181 -46.07 16.30 24.49
#